data_AF-A0A950U5V4-F1
#
_entry.id   AF-A0A950U5V4-F1
#
_cell.length_a   1.000
_cell.length_b   1.000
_cell.length_c   1.000
_cell.angle_alpha   90.00
_cell.angle_beta   90.00
_cell.angle_gamma   90.00
#
_symmetry.space_group_name_H-M   'P 1'
#
loop_
_entity.id
_entity.type
_entity.pdbx_description
1 polymer ?
#
loop_
_entity_poly.entity_id
_entity_poly.type
_entity_poly.pdbx_seq_one_letter_code
_entity_poly.pdbx_strand_id
1 'polypeptide(L)'
;QTAKQVILQRIREAERDIKYEEYAGREGDIVTGIIQQTDQRYTLLDLGKVEALLPQAEQVQNERYEHGSRLKAYIVEVRRTAKGPQIVVSRTHPGLVKRLFELEVPEIVDGVVDIKAIAREPGHRTKIAVASNDHNVDPVGACVGARGSRVRMVVNELRGEKVDIVPYSDDPAEFVMKALAPARVREVRIHPETGTAEVIVPDFQLSLAIGKEGQNARLAARLTGWRVDIKSETQLHDEETGAVEYAEGEWVQNESGELVWQPAEGGETISAAAAGYGSGAAPAEPATQPAPAEAPTQPPGEPVAEAASAPAPEAEPAGAPESAPAEANAVGGAERGDGVG
;
A
#
# COMPACT_ATOMS: atom_id res chain seq x y z
N GLN A 1 48.63 39.47 16.76
CA GLN A 1 47.82 38.24 16.83
C GLN A 1 46.41 38.40 16.22
N THR A 2 45.83 39.60 16.20
CA THR A 2 44.46 39.89 15.72
C THR A 2 44.23 39.67 14.22
N ALA A 3 45.20 40.00 13.35
CA ALA A 3 45.07 39.82 11.89
C ALA A 3 44.88 38.34 11.48
N LYS A 4 45.55 37.40 12.17
CA LYS A 4 45.39 35.96 11.93
C LYS A 4 43.97 35.48 12.27
N GLN A 5 43.38 36.00 13.33
CA GLN A 5 42.00 35.66 13.71
C GLN A 5 40.97 36.20 12.70
N VAL A 6 41.14 37.44 12.23
CA VAL A 6 40.25 38.05 11.22
C VAL A 6 40.33 37.31 9.88
N ILE A 7 41.53 36.91 9.45
CA ILE A 7 41.70 36.14 8.20
C ILE A 7 41.04 34.76 8.33
N LEU A 8 41.26 34.05 9.43
CA LEU A 8 40.62 32.74 9.67
C LEU A 8 39.09 32.85 9.74
N GLN A 9 38.55 33.92 10.32
CA GLN A 9 37.12 34.17 10.35
C GLN A 9 36.56 34.38 8.94
N ARG A 10 37.22 35.22 8.12
CA ARG A 10 36.82 35.44 6.71
C ARG A 10 36.87 34.16 5.87
N ILE A 11 37.87 33.31 6.09
CA ILE A 11 37.96 32.00 5.41
C ILE A 11 36.76 31.13 5.78
N ARG A 12 36.41 31.03 7.08
CA ARG A 12 35.24 30.27 7.53
C ARG A 12 33.92 30.85 7.05
N GLU A 13 33.81 32.17 6.91
CA GLU A 13 32.64 32.84 6.32
C GLU A 13 32.49 32.44 4.85
N ALA A 14 33.55 32.57 4.06
CA ALA A 14 33.55 32.15 2.66
C ALA A 14 33.25 30.66 2.48
N GLU A 15 33.83 29.78 3.30
CA GLU A 15 33.53 28.34 3.28
C GLU A 15 32.06 28.04 3.58
N ARG A 16 31.44 28.77 4.53
CA ARG A 16 30.02 28.60 4.85
C ARG A 16 29.12 29.08 3.71
N ASP A 17 29.49 30.16 3.04
CA ASP A 17 28.73 30.69 1.90
C ASP A 17 28.77 29.72 0.72
N ILE A 18 29.95 29.19 0.37
CA ILE A 18 30.10 28.17 -0.68
C ILE A 18 29.24 26.93 -0.37
N LYS A 19 29.27 26.45 0.89
CA LYS A 19 28.47 25.30 1.31
C LYS A 19 26.97 25.58 1.26
N TYR A 20 26.53 26.81 1.54
CA TYR A 20 25.12 27.16 1.42
C TYR A 20 24.69 27.21 -0.05
N GLU A 21 25.49 27.83 -0.92
CA GLU A 21 25.19 27.96 -2.35
C GLU A 21 25.02 26.61 -3.05
N GLU A 22 25.74 25.57 -2.61
CA GLU A 22 25.59 24.20 -3.15
C GLU A 22 24.20 23.58 -2.88
N TYR A 23 23.52 24.00 -1.81
CA TYR A 23 22.22 23.47 -1.41
C TYR A 23 21.08 24.48 -1.54
N ALA A 24 21.40 25.74 -1.78
CA ALA A 24 20.40 26.77 -2.06
C ALA A 24 19.60 26.39 -3.31
N GLY A 25 18.28 26.41 -3.20
CA GLY A 25 17.37 26.05 -4.30
C GLY A 25 17.20 24.55 -4.55
N ARG A 26 17.83 23.68 -3.74
CA ARG A 26 17.61 22.22 -3.76
C ARG A 26 16.49 21.76 -2.83
N GLU A 27 15.68 22.70 -2.35
CA GLU A 27 14.46 22.38 -1.61
C GLU A 27 13.54 21.57 -2.53
N GLY A 28 13.07 20.43 -2.02
CA GLY A 28 12.32 19.50 -2.83
C GLY A 28 13.14 18.40 -3.52
N ASP A 29 14.46 18.40 -3.39
CA ASP A 29 15.30 17.32 -3.92
C ASP A 29 15.55 16.21 -2.89
N ILE A 30 16.08 15.09 -3.38
CA ILE A 30 16.56 13.99 -2.55
C ILE A 30 18.09 14.08 -2.37
N VAL A 31 18.54 13.83 -1.15
CA VAL A 31 19.96 13.71 -0.81
C VAL A 31 20.25 12.35 -0.22
N THR A 32 21.46 11.85 -0.45
CA THR A 32 21.96 10.63 0.19
C THR A 32 23.03 11.03 1.20
N GLY A 33 22.86 10.59 2.45
CA GLY A 33 23.83 10.82 3.52
C GLY A 33 24.13 9.56 4.31
N ILE A 34 25.16 9.64 5.15
CA ILE A 34 25.52 8.61 6.12
C ILE A 34 25.07 9.05 7.51
N ILE A 35 24.36 8.21 8.23
CA ILE A 35 23.90 8.53 9.59
C ILE A 35 25.12 8.61 10.52
N GLN A 36 25.40 9.80 11.07
CA GLN A 36 26.50 10.02 12.01
C GLN A 36 26.04 9.92 13.46
N GLN A 37 24.85 10.42 13.77
CA GLN A 37 24.36 10.42 15.15
C GLN A 37 22.85 10.29 15.14
N THR A 38 22.32 9.46 16.04
CA THR A 38 20.89 9.35 16.31
C THR A 38 20.68 9.61 17.80
N ASP A 39 19.82 10.60 18.11
CA ASP A 39 19.35 10.92 19.45
C ASP A 39 17.81 10.86 19.45
N GLN A 40 17.16 10.96 20.61
CA GLN A 40 15.70 10.92 20.73
C GLN A 40 15.01 12.08 19.99
N ARG A 41 15.71 13.23 19.83
CA ARG A 41 15.14 14.45 19.26
C ARG A 41 15.44 14.65 17.77
N TYR A 42 16.55 14.10 17.29
CA TYR A 42 16.99 14.27 15.92
C TYR A 42 18.04 13.23 15.51
N THR A 43 18.21 13.09 14.21
CA THR A 43 19.27 12.32 13.58
C THR A 43 20.10 13.25 12.70
N LEU A 44 21.42 13.10 12.69
CA LEU A 44 22.33 13.83 11.82
C LEU A 44 22.81 12.93 10.70
N LEU A 45 22.67 13.42 9.46
CA LEU A 45 23.18 12.79 8.26
C LEU A 45 24.38 13.60 7.76
N ASP A 46 25.49 12.93 7.55
CA ASP A 46 26.65 13.50 6.88
C ASP A 46 26.48 13.39 5.35
N LEU A 47 26.50 14.54 4.69
CA LEU A 47 26.47 14.67 3.23
C LEU A 47 27.89 14.89 2.65
N GLY A 48 28.93 14.65 3.46
CA GLY A 48 30.35 14.80 3.15
C GLY A 48 30.89 16.21 3.42
N LYS A 49 30.20 17.24 2.93
CA LYS A 49 30.62 18.66 3.10
C LYS A 49 29.89 19.39 4.23
N VAL A 50 28.67 18.96 4.48
CA VAL A 50 27.69 19.56 5.41
C VAL A 50 26.90 18.46 6.09
N GLU A 51 26.41 18.76 7.29
CA GLU A 51 25.49 17.89 8.01
C GLU A 51 24.06 18.33 7.73
N ALA A 52 23.19 17.35 7.48
CA ALA A 52 21.75 17.53 7.42
C ALA A 52 21.11 17.08 8.73
N LEU A 53 20.14 17.86 9.19
CA LEU A 53 19.34 17.58 10.36
C LEU A 53 18.06 16.86 9.92
N LEU A 54 17.78 15.69 10.51
CA LEU A 54 16.52 14.97 10.42
C LEU A 54 15.79 15.06 11.77
N PRO A 55 14.89 16.04 11.96
CA PRO A 55 14.15 16.22 13.21
C PRO A 55 13.21 15.03 13.49
N GLN A 56 12.88 14.79 14.76
CA GLN A 56 11.96 13.73 15.17
C GLN A 56 10.60 13.78 14.45
N ALA A 57 10.04 14.98 14.21
CA ALA A 57 8.77 15.14 13.49
C ALA A 57 8.82 14.67 12.02
N GLU A 58 10.01 14.65 11.44
CA GLU A 58 10.27 14.27 10.06
C GLU A 58 10.83 12.84 9.94
N GLN A 59 10.92 12.12 11.06
CA GLN A 59 11.31 10.72 11.15
C GLN A 59 10.10 9.80 11.06
N VAL A 60 10.30 8.63 10.47
CA VAL A 60 9.28 7.58 10.39
C VAL A 60 9.37 6.73 11.67
N GLN A 61 8.25 6.62 12.41
CA GLN A 61 8.24 5.98 13.74
C GLN A 61 8.74 4.53 13.75
N ASN A 62 8.50 3.77 12.68
CA ASN A 62 8.89 2.37 12.58
C ASN A 62 10.24 2.14 11.87
N GLU A 63 10.95 3.20 11.49
CA GLU A 63 12.26 3.11 10.84
C GLU A 63 13.40 3.13 11.86
N ARG A 64 14.43 2.31 11.64
CA ARG A 64 15.64 2.29 12.48
C ARG A 64 16.76 3.07 11.81
N TYR A 65 17.28 4.08 12.52
CA TYR A 65 18.36 4.95 12.06
C TYR A 65 19.69 4.51 12.68
N GLU A 66 20.33 3.52 12.07
CA GLU A 66 21.60 2.96 12.53
C GLU A 66 22.80 3.80 12.11
N HIS A 67 23.74 4.03 13.03
CA HIS A 67 25.00 4.72 12.75
C HIS A 67 25.78 4.04 11.61
N GLY A 68 26.35 4.83 10.70
CA GLY A 68 27.10 4.35 9.54
C GLY A 68 26.23 3.87 8.37
N SER A 69 24.91 3.78 8.54
CA SER A 69 24.01 3.39 7.44
C SER A 69 23.78 4.55 6.47
N ARG A 70 23.63 4.22 5.18
CA ARG A 70 23.21 5.17 4.15
C ARG A 70 21.70 5.39 4.22
N LEU A 71 21.29 6.65 4.11
CA LEU A 71 19.89 7.06 4.13
C LEU A 71 19.64 8.09 3.03
N LYS A 72 18.63 7.86 2.19
CA LYS A 72 18.11 8.89 1.30
C LYS A 72 17.02 9.69 2.02
N ALA A 73 17.08 11.01 1.97
CA ALA A 73 16.09 11.88 2.61
C ALA A 73 15.72 13.06 1.70
N TYR A 74 14.51 13.56 1.87
CA TYR A 74 13.96 14.69 1.12
C TYR A 74 14.35 16.01 1.78
N ILE A 75 14.90 16.96 1.04
CA ILE A 75 15.21 18.30 1.58
C ILE A 75 13.90 19.08 1.73
N VAL A 76 13.54 19.38 2.97
CA VAL A 76 12.37 20.23 3.28
C VAL A 76 12.75 21.69 3.19
N GLU A 77 13.93 22.05 3.72
CA GLU A 77 14.32 23.45 3.86
C GLU A 77 15.83 23.62 3.98
N VAL A 78 16.36 24.72 3.44
CA VAL A 78 17.78 25.09 3.57
C VAL A 78 17.93 26.48 4.19
N ARG A 79 18.35 26.53 5.45
CA ARG A 79 18.49 27.78 6.22
C ARG A 79 19.95 28.24 6.34
N ARG A 80 20.17 29.55 6.32
CA ARG A 80 21.44 30.16 6.76
C ARG A 80 21.40 30.33 8.29
N THR A 81 22.40 29.79 8.99
CA THR A 81 22.54 30.00 10.44
C THR A 81 23.90 30.59 10.78
N ALA A 82 24.03 31.16 11.98
CA ALA A 82 25.30 31.69 12.49
C ALA A 82 26.41 30.63 12.59
N LYS A 83 26.07 29.33 12.55
CA LYS A 83 27.04 28.22 12.60
C LYS A 83 27.33 27.60 11.22
N GLY A 84 26.59 27.98 10.18
CA GLY A 84 26.69 27.38 8.84
C GLY A 84 25.32 27.17 8.18
N PRO A 85 25.28 26.67 6.93
CA PRO A 85 24.03 26.20 6.35
C PRO A 85 23.48 25.04 7.19
N GLN A 86 22.18 25.10 7.46
CA GLN A 86 21.45 24.02 8.10
C GLN A 86 20.45 23.47 7.08
N ILE A 87 20.64 22.21 6.70
CA ILE A 87 19.76 21.51 5.76
C ILE A 87 18.83 20.65 6.60
N VAL A 88 17.53 20.92 6.51
CA VAL A 88 16.50 20.11 7.19
C VAL A 88 15.98 19.10 6.18
N VAL A 89 16.06 17.83 6.54
CA VAL A 89 15.61 16.72 5.71
C VAL A 89 14.48 15.95 6.36
N SER A 90 13.73 15.21 5.53
CA SER A 90 12.57 14.43 5.93
C SER A 90 12.53 13.04 5.31
N ARG A 91 12.02 12.09 6.10
CA ARG A 91 11.66 10.75 5.67
C ARG A 91 10.14 10.57 5.56
N THR A 92 9.35 11.43 6.20
CA THR A 92 7.88 11.38 6.21
C THR A 92 7.25 12.10 5.02
N HIS A 93 7.92 13.08 4.42
CA HIS A 93 7.35 13.93 3.38
C HIS A 93 6.97 13.12 2.11
N PRO A 94 5.77 13.31 1.50
CA PRO A 94 5.36 12.60 0.28
C PRO A 94 6.30 12.82 -0.91
N GLY A 95 6.97 13.97 -0.97
CA GLY A 95 7.96 14.29 -2.00
C GLY A 95 9.14 13.31 -2.04
N LEU A 96 9.46 12.63 -0.92
CA LEU A 96 10.45 11.55 -0.93
C LEU A 96 10.04 10.44 -1.90
N VAL A 97 8.78 10.00 -1.85
CA VAL A 97 8.27 8.94 -2.72
C VAL A 97 8.35 9.37 -4.18
N LYS A 98 7.93 10.61 -4.49
CA LYS A 98 8.04 11.17 -5.83
C LYS A 98 9.47 11.09 -6.38
N ARG A 99 10.45 11.60 -5.61
CA ARG A 99 11.86 11.60 -6.02
C ARG A 99 12.45 10.18 -6.12
N LEU A 100 12.03 9.25 -5.29
CA LEU A 100 12.46 7.86 -5.40
C LEU A 100 11.97 7.19 -6.68
N PHE A 101 10.73 7.47 -7.09
CA PHE A 101 10.20 6.98 -8.36
C PHE A 101 10.88 7.65 -9.56
N GLU A 102 11.17 8.95 -9.50
CA GLU A 102 11.96 9.64 -10.54
C GLU A 102 13.35 9.02 -10.72
N LEU A 103 13.99 8.54 -9.64
CA LEU A 103 15.29 7.86 -9.75
C LEU A 103 15.20 6.45 -10.36
N GLU A 104 14.07 5.76 -10.19
CA GLU A 104 13.90 4.35 -10.56
C GLU A 104 13.19 4.16 -11.91
N VAL A 105 12.38 5.13 -12.33
CA VAL A 105 11.50 5.06 -13.51
C VAL A 105 11.90 6.17 -14.50
N PRO A 106 12.70 5.85 -15.55
CA PRO A 106 13.12 6.81 -16.57
C PRO A 106 11.95 7.53 -17.25
N GLU A 107 10.83 6.83 -17.45
CA GLU A 107 9.63 7.35 -18.11
C GLU A 107 9.02 8.54 -17.34
N ILE A 108 9.26 8.65 -16.02
CA ILE A 108 8.83 9.80 -15.22
C ILE A 108 9.75 11.00 -15.45
N VAL A 109 11.05 10.77 -15.60
CA VAL A 109 12.03 11.83 -15.89
C VAL A 109 11.83 12.40 -17.29
N ASP A 110 11.50 11.54 -18.25
CA ASP A 110 11.23 11.92 -19.64
C ASP A 110 9.86 12.60 -19.82
N GLY A 111 9.03 12.64 -18.76
CA GLY A 111 7.69 13.23 -18.80
C GLY A 111 6.67 12.39 -19.57
N VAL A 112 6.99 11.13 -19.87
CA VAL A 112 6.07 10.17 -20.50
C VAL A 112 5.03 9.71 -19.48
N VAL A 113 5.43 9.49 -18.22
CA VAL A 113 4.56 9.11 -17.12
C VAL A 113 4.57 10.19 -16.03
N ASP A 114 3.39 10.67 -15.66
CA ASP A 114 3.23 11.66 -14.59
C ASP A 114 2.67 11.02 -13.33
N ILE A 115 3.26 11.35 -12.18
CA ILE A 115 2.63 11.11 -10.87
C ILE A 115 1.65 12.25 -10.59
N LYS A 116 0.34 11.97 -10.69
CA LYS A 116 -0.73 12.95 -10.51
C LYS A 116 -1.06 13.22 -9.06
N ALA A 117 -1.01 12.21 -8.20
CA ALA A 117 -1.31 12.34 -6.77
C ALA A 117 -0.55 11.30 -5.92
N ILE A 118 -0.28 11.66 -4.66
CA ILE A 118 0.35 10.78 -3.67
C ILE A 118 -0.40 10.93 -2.34
N ALA A 119 -0.92 9.81 -1.82
CA ALA A 119 -1.47 9.73 -0.48
C ALA A 119 -0.58 8.80 0.36
N ARG A 120 -0.02 9.30 1.46
CA ARG A 120 1.02 8.61 2.22
C ARG A 120 0.69 8.51 3.72
N GLU A 121 0.92 7.34 4.29
CA GLU A 121 1.07 7.08 5.72
C GLU A 121 2.49 6.54 5.93
N PRO A 122 3.45 7.40 6.32
CA PRO A 122 4.87 7.05 6.33
C PRO A 122 5.17 5.81 7.17
N GLY A 123 5.95 4.88 6.62
CA GLY A 123 6.30 3.62 7.27
C GLY A 123 5.20 2.55 7.28
N HIS A 124 4.05 2.84 6.70
CA HIS A 124 2.94 1.89 6.62
C HIS A 124 2.55 1.63 5.16
N ARG A 125 1.89 2.59 4.53
CA ARG A 125 1.32 2.42 3.19
C ARG A 125 1.21 3.75 2.45
N THR A 126 1.51 3.72 1.16
CA THR A 126 1.37 4.84 0.24
C THR A 126 0.61 4.39 -0.99
N LYS A 127 -0.32 5.23 -1.45
CA LYS A 127 -0.94 5.11 -2.76
C LYS A 127 -0.42 6.22 -3.67
N ILE A 128 -0.08 5.87 -4.89
CA ILE A 128 0.27 6.83 -5.94
C ILE A 128 -0.65 6.66 -7.14
N ALA A 129 -1.09 7.78 -7.70
CA ALA A 129 -1.87 7.82 -8.93
C ALA A 129 -0.97 8.27 -10.09
N VAL A 130 -0.90 7.47 -11.14
CA VAL A 130 -0.04 7.71 -12.30
C VAL A 130 -0.84 7.77 -13.59
N ALA A 131 -0.46 8.66 -14.51
CA ALA A 131 -1.02 8.75 -15.85
C ALA A 131 0.10 8.74 -16.88
N SER A 132 -0.18 8.26 -18.09
CA SER A 132 0.75 8.38 -19.21
C SER A 132 0.31 9.49 -20.15
N ASN A 133 1.28 10.28 -20.63
CA ASN A 133 1.11 11.25 -21.70
C ASN A 133 1.26 10.58 -23.09
N ASP A 134 1.75 9.33 -23.14
CA ASP A 134 1.81 8.50 -24.36
C ASP A 134 0.85 7.31 -24.24
N HIS A 135 -0.08 7.20 -25.20
CA HIS A 135 -1.06 6.11 -25.27
C HIS A 135 -0.43 4.71 -25.46
N ASN A 136 0.82 4.63 -25.94
CA ASN A 136 1.54 3.37 -26.13
C ASN A 136 2.23 2.88 -24.86
N VAL A 137 2.24 3.69 -23.79
CA VAL A 137 2.94 3.38 -22.53
C VAL A 137 1.93 3.18 -21.41
N ASP A 138 1.96 2.01 -20.79
CA ASP A 138 1.20 1.74 -19.56
C ASP A 138 1.91 2.40 -18.37
N PRO A 139 1.31 3.41 -17.71
CA PRO A 139 1.95 4.11 -16.61
C PRO A 139 2.14 3.21 -15.38
N VAL A 140 1.23 2.27 -15.12
CA VAL A 140 1.34 1.36 -13.98
C VAL A 140 2.48 0.37 -14.24
N GLY A 141 2.50 -0.26 -15.41
CA GLY A 141 3.56 -1.17 -15.83
C GLY A 141 4.95 -0.53 -15.81
N ALA A 142 5.07 0.72 -16.27
CA ALA A 142 6.32 1.48 -16.22
C ALA A 142 6.83 1.67 -14.78
N CYS A 143 5.95 2.03 -13.84
CA CYS A 143 6.34 2.23 -12.44
C CYS A 143 6.58 0.92 -11.68
N VAL A 144 5.87 -0.16 -12.02
CA VAL A 144 6.02 -1.47 -11.40
C VAL A 144 7.32 -2.15 -11.88
N GLY A 145 7.60 -2.09 -13.18
CA GLY A 145 8.74 -2.76 -13.81
C GLY A 145 8.57 -4.28 -13.89
N ALA A 146 9.56 -4.96 -14.49
CA ALA A 146 9.51 -6.41 -14.68
C ALA A 146 9.36 -7.16 -13.35
N ARG A 147 8.25 -7.90 -13.18
CA ARG A 147 7.89 -8.59 -11.93
C ARG A 147 7.96 -7.66 -10.70
N GLY A 148 7.58 -6.40 -10.84
CA GLY A 148 7.59 -5.45 -9.73
C GLY A 148 8.98 -5.04 -9.26
N SER A 149 10.02 -5.15 -10.09
CA SER A 149 11.40 -4.86 -9.66
C SER A 149 11.56 -3.41 -9.20
N ARG A 150 11.03 -2.44 -9.95
CA ARG A 150 11.19 -1.00 -9.69
C ARG A 150 10.48 -0.59 -8.42
N VAL A 151 9.18 -0.92 -8.31
CA VAL A 151 8.41 -0.63 -7.07
C VAL A 151 9.02 -1.31 -5.84
N ARG A 152 9.58 -2.53 -5.98
CA ARG A 152 10.29 -3.19 -4.86
C ARG A 152 11.55 -2.45 -4.42
N MET A 153 12.31 -1.86 -5.34
CA MET A 153 13.47 -1.01 -4.98
C MET A 153 13.03 0.20 -4.16
N VAL A 154 11.94 0.86 -4.55
CA VAL A 154 11.37 1.98 -3.80
C VAL A 154 10.86 1.53 -2.42
N VAL A 155 10.12 0.43 -2.34
CA VAL A 155 9.63 -0.15 -1.06
C VAL A 155 10.79 -0.49 -0.12
N ASN A 156 11.89 -1.03 -0.64
CA ASN A 156 13.08 -1.34 0.16
C ASN A 156 13.75 -0.07 0.68
N GLU A 157 13.84 0.98 -0.14
CA GLU A 157 14.36 2.28 0.28
C GLU A 157 13.49 2.93 1.35
N LEU A 158 12.17 2.71 1.32
CA LEU A 158 11.21 3.12 2.35
C LEU A 158 11.08 2.13 3.53
N ARG A 159 12.02 1.18 3.65
CA ARG A 159 12.12 0.21 4.75
C ARG A 159 10.85 -0.63 4.97
N GLY A 160 10.20 -1.02 3.87
CA GLY A 160 9.06 -1.94 3.88
C GLY A 160 7.69 -1.27 3.86
N GLU A 161 7.62 0.06 3.77
CA GLU A 161 6.38 0.79 3.48
C GLU A 161 5.72 0.23 2.20
N LYS A 162 4.46 -0.20 2.28
CA LYS A 162 3.75 -0.77 1.13
C LYS A 162 3.38 0.33 0.14
N VAL A 163 3.63 0.12 -1.14
CA VAL A 163 3.28 1.09 -2.19
C VAL A 163 2.29 0.47 -3.16
N ASP A 164 1.10 1.06 -3.25
CA ASP A 164 0.12 0.74 -4.30
C ASP A 164 0.21 1.79 -5.40
N ILE A 165 0.22 1.33 -6.65
CA ILE A 165 0.28 2.16 -7.84
C ILE A 165 -1.03 1.97 -8.59
N VAL A 166 -1.78 3.04 -8.79
CA VAL A 166 -3.08 3.01 -9.47
C VAL A 166 -3.08 3.93 -10.69
N PRO A 167 -3.79 3.57 -11.76
CA PRO A 167 -3.96 4.48 -12.87
C PRO A 167 -4.85 5.66 -12.44
N TYR A 168 -4.43 6.87 -12.80
CA TYR A 168 -5.26 8.05 -12.68
C TYR A 168 -6.40 8.02 -13.71
N SER A 169 -7.53 8.63 -13.39
CA SER A 169 -8.60 8.93 -14.35
C SER A 169 -9.16 10.32 -14.06
N ASP A 170 -9.55 11.02 -15.11
CA ASP A 170 -10.29 12.28 -15.00
C ASP A 170 -11.75 12.05 -14.60
N ASP A 171 -12.29 10.84 -14.83
CA ASP A 171 -13.61 10.46 -14.34
C ASP A 171 -13.55 10.13 -12.84
N PRO A 172 -14.26 10.88 -11.97
CA PRO A 172 -14.19 10.67 -10.53
C PRO A 172 -14.64 9.27 -10.08
N ALA A 173 -15.67 8.71 -10.72
CA ALA A 173 -16.18 7.39 -10.37
C ALA A 173 -15.14 6.30 -10.66
N GLU A 174 -14.57 6.33 -11.87
CA GLU A 174 -13.49 5.42 -12.25
C GLU A 174 -12.23 5.63 -11.40
N PHE A 175 -11.87 6.87 -11.07
CA PHE A 175 -10.68 7.14 -10.26
C PHE A 175 -10.83 6.63 -8.82
N VAL A 176 -11.98 6.82 -8.18
CA VAL A 176 -12.27 6.27 -6.84
C VAL A 176 -12.27 4.74 -6.86
N MET A 177 -12.88 4.15 -7.89
CA MET A 177 -12.85 2.70 -8.10
C MET A 177 -11.41 2.16 -8.17
N LYS A 178 -10.55 2.79 -9.00
CA LYS A 178 -9.13 2.43 -9.14
C LYS A 178 -8.34 2.66 -7.83
N ALA A 179 -8.62 3.73 -7.10
CA ALA A 179 -7.92 4.08 -5.86
C ALA A 179 -8.13 3.08 -4.72
N LEU A 180 -9.26 2.35 -4.72
CA LEU A 180 -9.57 1.31 -3.74
C LEU A 180 -8.84 -0.01 -3.97
N ALA A 181 -8.13 -0.17 -5.09
CA ALA A 181 -7.30 -1.34 -5.36
C ALA A 181 -6.39 -1.65 -4.15
N PRO A 182 -6.31 -2.92 -3.71
CA PRO A 182 -6.67 -4.15 -4.43
C PRO A 182 -8.15 -4.59 -4.32
N ALA A 183 -8.99 -3.88 -3.57
CA ALA A 183 -10.42 -4.23 -3.48
C ALA A 183 -11.10 -3.96 -4.83
N ARG A 184 -11.91 -4.92 -5.28
CA ARG A 184 -12.80 -4.82 -6.44
C ARG A 184 -14.10 -4.16 -5.99
N VAL A 185 -14.42 -3.09 -6.67
CA VAL A 185 -15.64 -2.31 -6.46
C VAL A 185 -16.66 -2.73 -7.51
N ARG A 186 -17.93 -2.84 -7.11
CA ARG A 186 -19.04 -3.12 -8.03
C ARG A 186 -19.53 -1.84 -8.69
N GLU A 187 -19.77 -0.81 -7.88
CA GLU A 187 -20.36 0.45 -8.34
C GLU A 187 -19.81 1.62 -7.51
N VAL A 188 -19.65 2.78 -8.15
CA VAL A 188 -19.33 4.05 -7.48
C VAL A 188 -20.38 5.08 -7.89
N ARG A 189 -21.08 5.63 -6.91
CA ARG A 189 -22.04 6.72 -7.07
C ARG A 189 -21.39 8.01 -6.55
N ILE A 190 -21.19 8.97 -7.44
CA ILE A 190 -20.60 10.26 -7.10
C ILE A 190 -21.72 11.23 -6.74
N HIS A 191 -21.58 11.89 -5.60
CA HIS A 191 -22.49 12.91 -5.06
C HIS A 191 -21.74 14.26 -5.01
N PRO A 192 -21.68 15.04 -6.11
CA PRO A 192 -20.84 16.24 -6.23
C PRO A 192 -21.17 17.32 -5.20
N GLU A 193 -22.45 17.49 -4.88
CA GLU A 193 -22.95 18.45 -3.90
C GLU A 193 -22.43 18.22 -2.48
N THR A 194 -22.19 16.96 -2.09
CA THR A 194 -21.63 16.63 -0.76
C THR A 194 -20.13 16.35 -0.77
N GLY A 195 -19.53 16.24 -1.97
CA GLY A 195 -18.15 15.79 -2.15
C GLY A 195 -17.92 14.34 -1.71
N THR A 196 -18.95 13.50 -1.80
CA THR A 196 -18.92 12.10 -1.35
C THR A 196 -18.99 11.15 -2.53
N ALA A 197 -18.20 10.09 -2.47
CA ALA A 197 -18.26 8.95 -3.36
C ALA A 197 -18.77 7.75 -2.55
N GLU A 198 -19.99 7.33 -2.85
CA GLU A 198 -20.59 6.12 -2.29
C GLU A 198 -20.14 4.92 -3.12
N VAL A 199 -19.50 3.97 -2.47
CA VAL A 199 -18.83 2.84 -3.10
C VAL A 199 -19.50 1.56 -2.62
N ILE A 200 -20.04 0.82 -3.58
CA ILE A 200 -20.67 -0.48 -3.34
C ILE A 200 -19.64 -1.56 -3.65
N VAL A 201 -19.36 -2.40 -2.65
CA VAL A 201 -18.45 -3.54 -2.77
C VAL A 201 -19.15 -4.85 -2.41
N PRO A 202 -18.73 -5.99 -2.96
CA PRO A 202 -19.20 -7.28 -2.48
C PRO A 202 -18.91 -7.46 -0.98
N ASP A 203 -19.78 -8.14 -0.24
CA ASP A 203 -19.67 -8.29 1.22
C ASP A 203 -18.32 -8.88 1.67
N PHE A 204 -17.82 -9.87 0.92
CA PHE A 204 -16.53 -10.49 1.20
C PHE A 204 -15.32 -9.54 0.99
N GLN A 205 -15.52 -8.41 0.32
CA GLN A 205 -14.49 -7.39 0.09
C GLN A 205 -14.64 -6.16 0.97
N LEU A 206 -15.73 -6.02 1.74
CA LEU A 206 -15.97 -4.86 2.60
C LEU A 206 -14.79 -4.57 3.53
N SER A 207 -14.31 -5.60 4.23
CA SER A 207 -13.16 -5.50 5.14
C SER A 207 -11.87 -5.10 4.41
N LEU A 208 -11.63 -5.62 3.19
CA LEU A 208 -10.47 -5.27 2.38
C LEU A 208 -10.54 -3.83 1.86
N ALA A 209 -11.72 -3.40 1.43
CA ALA A 209 -11.97 -2.07 0.90
C ALA A 209 -11.77 -0.98 1.97
N ILE A 210 -12.26 -1.23 3.19
CA ILE A 210 -12.00 -0.37 4.36
C ILE A 210 -10.51 -0.44 4.75
N GLY A 211 -9.98 -1.65 4.85
CA GLY A 211 -8.61 -1.94 5.29
C GLY A 211 -8.44 -1.85 6.81
N LYS A 212 -7.27 -2.26 7.31
CA LYS A 212 -6.94 -2.20 8.74
C LYS A 212 -7.08 -0.76 9.24
N GLU A 213 -7.90 -0.54 10.26
CA GLU A 213 -8.18 0.80 10.85
C GLU A 213 -8.67 1.84 9.81
N GLY A 214 -9.32 1.39 8.73
CA GLY A 214 -9.78 2.28 7.66
C GLY A 214 -8.66 2.84 6.79
N GLN A 215 -7.43 2.32 6.88
CA GLN A 215 -6.27 2.86 6.18
C GLN A 215 -6.46 2.90 4.65
N ASN A 216 -7.06 1.86 4.05
CA ASN A 216 -7.22 1.81 2.59
C ASN A 216 -8.21 2.88 2.11
N ALA A 217 -9.37 2.97 2.76
CA ALA A 217 -10.38 4.00 2.47
C ALA A 217 -9.83 5.41 2.71
N ARG A 218 -9.10 5.65 3.80
CA ARG A 218 -8.49 6.96 4.11
C ARG A 218 -7.41 7.37 3.11
N LEU A 219 -6.61 6.42 2.63
CA LEU A 219 -5.63 6.68 1.57
C LEU A 219 -6.32 6.96 0.23
N ALA A 220 -7.35 6.19 -0.14
CA ALA A 220 -8.12 6.43 -1.35
C ALA A 220 -8.83 7.79 -1.33
N ALA A 221 -9.42 8.18 -0.20
CA ALA A 221 -10.04 9.48 0.00
C ALA A 221 -9.02 10.64 -0.16
N ARG A 222 -7.84 10.52 0.45
CA ARG A 222 -6.76 11.52 0.29
C ARG A 222 -6.19 11.57 -1.12
N LEU A 223 -6.14 10.44 -1.82
CA LEU A 223 -5.61 10.35 -3.18
C LEU A 223 -6.55 10.99 -4.20
N THR A 224 -7.85 10.77 -4.03
CA THR A 224 -8.89 11.21 -4.97
C THR A 224 -9.47 12.59 -4.64
N GLY A 225 -9.36 13.02 -3.37
CA GLY A 225 -9.99 14.23 -2.87
C GLY A 225 -11.47 14.08 -2.50
N TRP A 226 -12.04 12.88 -2.64
CA TRP A 226 -13.44 12.57 -2.31
C TRP A 226 -13.57 11.95 -0.93
N ARG A 227 -14.67 12.22 -0.23
CA ARG A 227 -15.05 11.41 0.94
C ARG A 227 -15.53 10.04 0.42
N VAL A 228 -14.82 8.97 0.77
CA VAL A 228 -15.17 7.62 0.33
C VAL A 228 -16.02 6.95 1.41
N ASP A 229 -17.29 6.69 1.09
CA ASP A 229 -18.22 5.90 1.91
C ASP A 229 -18.37 4.51 1.30
N ILE A 230 -18.15 3.45 2.08
CA ILE A 230 -18.09 2.08 1.55
C ILE A 230 -19.20 1.27 2.18
N LYS A 231 -20.07 0.72 1.32
CA LYS A 231 -21.18 -0.15 1.72
C LYS A 231 -21.09 -1.50 1.02
N SER A 232 -21.56 -2.55 1.71
CA SER A 232 -21.75 -3.84 1.06
C SER A 232 -23.06 -3.89 0.26
N GLU A 233 -23.18 -4.89 -0.61
CA GLU A 233 -24.41 -5.11 -1.38
C GLU A 233 -25.60 -5.38 -0.46
N THR A 234 -25.39 -6.15 0.60
CA THR A 234 -26.42 -6.42 1.62
C THR A 234 -26.86 -5.12 2.31
N GLN A 235 -25.91 -4.30 2.76
CA GLN A 235 -26.22 -3.02 3.42
C GLN A 235 -27.02 -2.09 2.50
N LEU A 236 -26.66 -2.02 1.23
CA LEU A 236 -27.42 -1.24 0.24
C LEU A 236 -28.84 -1.79 0.06
N HIS A 237 -28.99 -3.12 -0.03
CA HIS A 237 -30.29 -3.76 -0.20
C HIS A 237 -31.22 -3.52 1.00
N ASP A 238 -30.70 -3.62 2.22
CA ASP A 238 -31.46 -3.39 3.45
C ASP A 238 -31.92 -1.94 3.55
N GLU A 239 -31.06 -0.98 3.17
CA GLU A 239 -31.39 0.44 3.10
C GLU A 239 -32.46 0.74 2.03
N GLU A 240 -32.37 0.11 0.84
CA GLU A 240 -33.31 0.29 -0.27
C GLU A 240 -34.68 -0.34 0.01
N THR A 241 -34.71 -1.49 0.68
CA THR A 241 -35.96 -2.20 1.03
C THR A 241 -36.61 -1.71 2.32
N GLY A 242 -35.89 -0.90 3.12
CA GLY A 242 -36.34 -0.48 4.44
C GLY A 242 -36.60 -1.67 5.37
N ALA A 243 -35.92 -2.79 5.13
CA ALA A 243 -36.07 -4.01 5.89
C ALA A 243 -35.52 -3.77 7.31
N VAL A 244 -36.40 -3.29 8.19
CA VAL A 244 -36.24 -3.47 9.62
C VAL A 244 -36.22 -4.98 9.82
N GLU A 245 -35.14 -5.52 10.38
CA GLU A 245 -35.08 -6.89 10.84
C GLU A 245 -36.29 -7.11 11.77
N TYR A 246 -37.36 -7.70 11.25
CA TYR A 246 -38.50 -8.07 12.08
C TYR A 246 -37.95 -9.13 13.02
N ALA A 247 -37.84 -8.79 14.30
CA ALA A 247 -37.45 -9.73 15.33
C ALA A 247 -38.19 -11.05 15.11
N GLU A 248 -37.45 -12.16 14.96
CA GLU A 248 -38.05 -13.48 14.83
C GLU A 248 -39.05 -13.66 15.98
N GLY A 249 -40.27 -14.05 15.65
CA GLY A 249 -41.36 -14.14 16.60
C GLY A 249 -42.39 -15.16 16.15
N GLU A 250 -43.17 -15.66 17.10
CA GLU A 250 -44.23 -16.63 16.85
C GLU A 250 -45.60 -15.99 17.11
N TRP A 251 -46.59 -16.38 16.30
CA TRP A 251 -47.98 -16.07 16.59
C TRP A 251 -48.47 -17.02 17.68
N VAL A 252 -48.70 -16.47 18.87
CA VAL A 252 -49.21 -17.25 20.01
C VAL A 252 -50.66 -16.83 20.28
N GLN A 253 -51.52 -17.81 20.57
CA GLN A 253 -52.90 -17.54 20.96
C GLN A 253 -52.96 -17.22 22.46
N ASN A 254 -53.47 -16.04 22.82
CA ASN A 254 -53.63 -15.67 24.23
C ASN A 254 -54.86 -16.38 24.85
N GLU A 255 -55.02 -16.29 26.17
CA GLU A 255 -56.10 -16.96 26.93
C GLU A 255 -57.53 -16.54 26.50
N SER A 256 -57.66 -15.42 25.80
CA SER A 256 -58.91 -14.92 25.21
C SER A 256 -59.17 -15.41 23.78
N GLY A 257 -58.28 -16.21 23.20
CA GLY A 257 -58.42 -16.77 21.85
C GLY A 257 -57.95 -15.86 20.72
N GLU A 258 -57.32 -14.72 21.03
CA GLU A 258 -56.80 -13.76 20.04
C GLU A 258 -55.35 -14.09 19.66
N LEU A 259 -55.03 -13.92 18.37
CA LEU A 259 -53.66 -14.08 17.86
C LEU A 259 -52.84 -12.84 18.23
N VAL A 260 -51.79 -13.04 19.02
CA VAL A 260 -50.83 -12.00 19.39
C VAL A 260 -49.44 -12.38 18.90
N TRP A 261 -48.71 -11.40 18.37
CA TRP A 261 -47.32 -11.59 17.95
C TRP A 261 -46.40 -11.48 19.17
N GLN A 262 -45.60 -12.52 19.42
CA GLN A 262 -44.64 -12.57 20.51
C GLN A 262 -43.20 -12.60 19.97
N PRO A 263 -42.39 -11.54 20.15
CA PRO A 263 -40.98 -11.54 19.75
C PRO A 263 -40.16 -12.51 20.62
N ALA A 264 -39.20 -13.22 20.01
CA ALA A 264 -38.39 -14.24 20.68
C ALA A 264 -37.55 -13.71 21.87
N GLU A 265 -37.24 -12.42 21.90
CA GLU A 265 -36.49 -11.78 22.99
C GLU A 265 -37.35 -11.30 24.18
N GLY A 266 -38.65 -11.65 24.21
CA GLY A 266 -39.51 -11.42 25.39
C GLY A 266 -39.98 -9.97 25.57
N GLY A 267 -40.20 -9.25 24.47
CA GLY A 267 -40.76 -7.89 24.45
C GLY A 267 -42.29 -7.82 24.54
N GLU A 268 -42.84 -6.60 24.60
CA GLU A 268 -44.28 -6.36 24.67
C GLU A 268 -45.03 -6.92 23.45
N THR A 269 -46.12 -7.65 23.70
CA THR A 269 -46.93 -8.31 22.67
C THR A 269 -47.82 -7.30 21.94
N ILE A 270 -47.90 -7.42 20.61
CA ILE A 270 -48.73 -6.56 19.77
C ILE A 270 -49.93 -7.37 19.29
N SER A 271 -51.15 -6.88 19.54
CA SER A 271 -52.38 -7.53 19.08
C SER A 271 -52.65 -7.25 17.59
N ALA A 272 -53.30 -8.19 16.92
CA ALA A 272 -53.68 -8.05 15.50
C ALA A 272 -54.51 -6.77 15.22
N ALA A 273 -55.27 -6.29 16.21
CA ALA A 273 -56.04 -5.04 16.12
C ALA A 273 -55.17 -3.78 16.19
N ALA A 274 -54.07 -3.79 16.96
CA ALA A 274 -53.13 -2.67 17.05
C ALA A 274 -52.21 -2.56 15.81
N ALA A 275 -51.98 -3.67 15.10
CA ALA A 275 -51.18 -3.74 13.88
C ALA A 275 -51.95 -3.36 12.59
N GLY A 276 -53.23 -2.98 12.69
CA GLY A 276 -53.99 -2.42 11.56
C GLY A 276 -54.50 -3.43 10.52
N TYR A 277 -54.53 -4.72 10.81
CA TYR A 277 -55.10 -5.72 9.90
C TYR A 277 -56.63 -5.79 10.06
N GLY A 278 -57.36 -5.37 9.02
CA GLY A 278 -58.81 -5.57 8.93
C GLY A 278 -59.16 -7.05 8.92
N SER A 279 -60.19 -7.42 9.69
CA SER A 279 -60.66 -8.80 9.82
C SER A 279 -61.02 -9.40 8.46
N GLY A 280 -60.25 -10.41 8.03
CA GLY A 280 -60.65 -11.31 6.95
C GLY A 280 -59.69 -11.38 5.76
N ALA A 281 -58.47 -11.88 5.97
CA ALA A 281 -57.75 -12.70 5.00
C ALA A 281 -56.56 -13.35 5.70
N ALA A 282 -56.56 -14.68 5.79
CA ALA A 282 -55.37 -15.43 6.18
C ALA A 282 -54.30 -15.26 5.08
N PRO A 283 -53.05 -14.88 5.40
CA PRO A 283 -51.96 -14.99 4.45
C PRO A 283 -51.65 -16.48 4.22
N ALA A 284 -51.53 -16.87 2.96
CA ALA A 284 -51.08 -18.21 2.59
C ALA A 284 -49.66 -18.46 3.12
N GLU A 285 -49.44 -19.66 3.64
CA GLU A 285 -48.13 -20.17 4.08
C GLU A 285 -47.08 -20.00 2.96
N PRO A 286 -45.90 -19.41 3.24
CA PRO A 286 -44.79 -19.51 2.32
C PRO A 286 -44.25 -20.94 2.34
N ALA A 287 -44.14 -21.54 1.16
CA ALA A 287 -43.59 -22.87 0.97
C ALA A 287 -42.16 -22.99 1.54
N THR A 288 -42.01 -23.82 2.56
CA THR A 288 -40.73 -24.25 3.13
C THR A 288 -39.90 -24.95 2.05
N GLN A 289 -38.74 -24.40 1.68
CA GLN A 289 -37.71 -25.18 0.99
C GLN A 289 -37.07 -26.13 2.00
N PRO A 290 -36.85 -27.42 1.66
CA PRO A 290 -36.23 -28.35 2.60
C PRO A 290 -34.74 -28.04 2.76
N ALA A 291 -34.29 -28.07 4.02
CA ALA A 291 -32.88 -28.00 4.40
C ALA A 291 -32.06 -29.13 3.76
N PRO A 292 -30.79 -28.91 3.40
CA PRO A 292 -29.89 -29.99 2.99
C PRO A 292 -29.59 -30.91 4.19
N ALA A 293 -29.73 -32.21 3.96
CA ALA A 293 -29.60 -33.27 4.96
C ALA A 293 -28.21 -33.31 5.62
N GLU A 294 -28.22 -33.42 6.95
CA GLU A 294 -27.06 -33.76 7.78
C GLU A 294 -26.54 -35.16 7.43
N ALA A 295 -25.23 -35.27 7.20
CA ALA A 295 -24.54 -36.54 7.06
C ALA A 295 -24.25 -37.16 8.44
N PRO A 296 -24.31 -38.50 8.60
CA PRO A 296 -24.21 -39.14 9.90
C PRO A 296 -22.77 -39.15 10.45
N THR A 297 -22.64 -38.71 11.70
CA THR A 297 -21.45 -38.86 12.56
C THR A 297 -21.20 -40.33 12.93
N GLN A 298 -19.98 -40.83 12.67
CA GLN A 298 -19.47 -42.09 13.23
C GLN A 298 -18.62 -41.83 14.50
N PRO A 299 -18.59 -42.75 15.48
CA PRO A 299 -17.88 -42.57 16.76
C PRO A 299 -16.38 -42.93 16.67
N PRO A 300 -15.57 -42.58 17.70
CA PRO A 300 -14.12 -42.49 17.57
C PRO A 300 -13.37 -43.78 17.96
N GLY A 301 -12.20 -43.99 17.35
CA GLY A 301 -11.19 -44.99 17.73
C GLY A 301 -9.82 -44.69 17.09
N GLU A 302 -8.81 -44.47 17.92
CA GLU A 302 -7.44 -43.98 17.64
C GLU A 302 -6.47 -45.08 17.07
N PRO A 303 -5.13 -44.87 16.99
CA PRO A 303 -4.40 -44.09 15.98
C PRO A 303 -3.23 -44.90 15.34
N VAL A 304 -2.79 -44.62 14.10
CA VAL A 304 -1.43 -44.99 13.64
C VAL A 304 -0.90 -44.01 12.58
N ALA A 305 0.40 -43.74 12.68
CA ALA A 305 1.17 -42.63 12.09
C ALA A 305 1.72 -42.84 10.66
N GLU A 306 2.13 -41.70 10.08
CA GLU A 306 3.19 -41.43 9.08
C GLU A 306 3.38 -42.38 7.87
N ALA A 307 3.28 -41.82 6.65
CA ALA A 307 4.44 -41.57 5.79
C ALA A 307 4.04 -40.91 4.46
N ALA A 308 4.94 -40.05 3.98
CA ALA A 308 4.84 -39.25 2.76
C ALA A 308 4.79 -40.07 1.47
N SER A 309 4.14 -39.54 0.43
CA SER A 309 4.49 -39.81 -0.97
C SER A 309 4.51 -38.52 -1.79
N ALA A 310 5.57 -38.41 -2.59
CA ALA A 310 5.95 -37.28 -3.42
C ALA A 310 5.39 -37.42 -4.85
N PRO A 311 5.57 -36.43 -5.75
CA PRO A 311 4.73 -36.21 -6.92
C PRO A 311 5.17 -36.92 -8.23
N ALA A 312 4.33 -36.73 -9.26
CA ALA A 312 4.38 -37.25 -10.63
C ALA A 312 5.58 -36.72 -11.49
N PRO A 313 5.86 -37.31 -12.69
CA PRO A 313 7.20 -37.45 -13.24
C PRO A 313 7.64 -36.36 -14.25
N GLU A 314 8.97 -36.16 -14.31
CA GLU A 314 9.68 -35.40 -15.36
C GLU A 314 10.38 -36.33 -16.37
N ALA A 315 10.65 -35.74 -17.54
CA ALA A 315 11.13 -36.34 -18.77
C ALA A 315 12.60 -36.85 -18.75
N GLU A 316 12.88 -37.79 -19.65
CA GLU A 316 14.19 -38.38 -19.91
C GLU A 316 15.25 -37.37 -20.40
N PRO A 317 16.52 -37.67 -20.14
CA PRO A 317 17.47 -37.68 -21.25
C PRO A 317 18.35 -38.93 -21.34
N ALA A 318 18.89 -39.05 -22.56
CA ALA A 318 19.69 -40.10 -23.17
C ALA A 318 20.87 -40.68 -22.38
N GLY A 319 21.13 -41.95 -22.72
CA GLY A 319 22.18 -42.81 -22.17
C GLY A 319 23.62 -42.38 -22.42
N ALA A 320 24.46 -42.85 -21.51
CA ALA A 320 25.91 -42.89 -21.62
C ALA A 320 26.40 -43.85 -22.73
N PRO A 321 27.70 -43.80 -23.05
CA PRO A 321 28.43 -45.04 -22.88
C PRO A 321 29.74 -44.90 -22.09
N GLU A 322 30.17 -46.06 -21.63
CA GLU A 322 31.25 -46.38 -20.71
C GLU A 322 32.60 -46.56 -21.43
N SER A 323 33.69 -46.44 -20.65
CA SER A 323 34.96 -47.22 -20.70
C SER A 323 36.30 -46.49 -21.01
N ALA A 324 37.14 -46.49 -19.95
CA ALA A 324 38.55 -46.90 -19.90
C ALA A 324 39.71 -46.00 -20.44
N PRO A 325 40.96 -46.17 -19.92
CA PRO A 325 41.92 -45.08 -19.70
C PRO A 325 43.28 -45.21 -20.43
N ALA A 326 44.12 -44.17 -20.22
CA ALA A 326 45.59 -44.13 -20.17
C ALA A 326 46.44 -43.92 -21.46
N GLU A 327 47.57 -43.23 -21.20
CA GLU A 327 48.87 -43.15 -21.93
C GLU A 327 49.21 -41.97 -22.86
N ALA A 328 50.14 -41.14 -22.35
CA ALA A 328 51.49 -40.85 -22.87
C ALA A 328 51.77 -39.87 -24.04
N ASN A 329 52.90 -39.16 -23.84
CA ASN A 329 53.78 -38.42 -24.77
C ASN A 329 53.34 -37.02 -25.22
N ALA A 330 54.01 -35.92 -24.85
CA ALA A 330 55.39 -35.46 -25.10
C ALA A 330 55.54 -34.68 -26.42
N VAL A 331 56.30 -33.57 -26.35
CA VAL A 331 56.88 -32.74 -27.44
C VAL A 331 55.85 -31.83 -28.14
N GLY A 332 56.07 -30.55 -28.47
CA GLY A 332 57.20 -29.62 -28.49
C GLY A 332 56.84 -28.43 -29.42
N GLY A 333 57.62 -27.34 -29.38
CA GLY A 333 57.53 -26.18 -30.31
C GLY A 333 56.66 -25.03 -29.77
N ALA A 334 57.14 -23.85 -29.37
CA ALA A 334 58.13 -22.91 -29.92
C ALA A 334 57.80 -22.40 -31.32
N GLU A 335 57.29 -21.15 -31.40
CA GLU A 335 57.41 -20.12 -32.46
C GLU A 335 56.49 -18.95 -32.02
N ARG A 336 56.94 -17.75 -31.60
CA ARG A 336 57.66 -16.65 -32.26
C ARG A 336 57.18 -16.30 -33.68
N GLY A 337 56.60 -15.11 -33.79
CA GLY A 337 56.47 -14.26 -34.98
C GLY A 337 55.69 -13.01 -34.55
N ASP A 338 56.34 -11.88 -34.23
CA ASP A 338 56.88 -10.84 -35.11
C ASP A 338 55.92 -10.33 -36.19
N GLY A 339 55.75 -9.00 -36.23
CA GLY A 339 55.05 -8.24 -37.28
C GLY A 339 54.12 -7.17 -36.68
N VAL A 340 54.62 -6.01 -36.24
CA VAL A 340 54.79 -4.78 -37.05
C VAL A 340 53.47 -4.29 -37.67
N GLY A 341 52.99 -3.15 -37.15
CA GLY A 341 51.84 -2.39 -37.63
C GLY A 341 51.36 -1.41 -36.56
#